data_AF-A0A512I8K1-F1
#
_entry.id   AF-A0A512I8K1-F1
#
_cell.length_a   1.000
_cell.length_b   1.000
_cell.length_c   1.000
_cell.angle_alpha   90.00
_cell.angle_beta   90.00
_cell.angle_gamma   90.00
#
_symmetry.space_group_name_H-M   'P 1'
#
loop_
_entity.id
_entity.type
_entity.pdbx_description
1 polymer ?
#
loop_
_entity_poly.entity_id
_entity_poly.type
_entity_poly.pdbx_seq_one_letter_code
_entity_poly.pdbx_strand_id
1 'polypeptide(L)'
;MGPRSARFLALLRGILLAMVAVLMLTAAGNPGPPSSGTLHSGMEGTKAALVRIELRAAAEIAHIDHTTGEVEVSRGRSTVPLGSATGVLTSADGIVATTWDNLAIDESAVAVYAANELFAEEIGVQVVGNGGDPARRGSTPDPYWRPHLQHCYDQVTHCVLFRVPQYHVRTYTSEPGGVMAELLNSPSDPGDVALLRIGGGGGAPTATLAAPGTTPGPDPVVLGFTERPSPEAGPAEIPATVDASTGSISAEEDLAAPLDAGVSGGPVLDRASGEVLGLTGPLQEDGSASLVSADAVRAAMTEADVEPAPSKFDAVFRRGVDHLAAGNQGGAAESSLEEALTYYDSALAAAHLDRARGSSDSRPSADAAATGTGTGGPSLGALLPVVVGALLLLGVVGAVLLRRRRASTNVSASGALHAPEAGSRSASHAVSRPGRSGADDKASRSTIAARADRGRPDSGTAASTERPRSAQRTSRPTAGPVDAGTPPATYRNRSRADDETRAAGALAPRAAEGPPPAFCSQCGRPVRPGARFCSGCGQPVG
;
A
#
# COMPACT_ATOMS: atom_id res chain seq x y z
N MET A 1 -50.42 24.39 -0.87
CA MET A 1 -49.85 23.53 -1.94
C MET A 1 -50.42 22.13 -1.80
N GLY A 2 -50.67 21.41 -2.90
CA GLY A 2 -51.22 20.04 -2.81
C GLY A 2 -50.15 18.98 -2.52
N PRO A 3 -50.51 17.78 -2.02
CA PRO A 3 -49.55 16.71 -1.70
C PRO A 3 -48.78 16.20 -2.93
N ARG A 4 -49.32 16.37 -4.15
CA ARG A 4 -48.61 16.12 -5.41
C ARG A 4 -47.40 17.05 -5.60
N SER A 5 -47.50 18.32 -5.19
CA SER A 5 -46.40 19.30 -5.27
C SER A 5 -45.25 18.93 -4.33
N ALA A 6 -45.56 18.50 -3.10
CA ALA A 6 -44.55 18.09 -2.12
C ALA A 6 -43.77 16.84 -2.57
N ARG A 7 -44.46 15.82 -3.08
CA ARG A 7 -43.81 14.62 -3.64
C ARG A 7 -42.93 14.95 -4.84
N PHE A 8 -43.37 15.85 -5.72
CA PHE A 8 -42.56 16.29 -6.86
C PHE A 8 -41.29 17.03 -6.40
N LEU A 9 -41.39 17.92 -5.40
CA LEU A 9 -40.24 18.65 -4.87
C LEU A 9 -39.23 17.73 -4.16
N ALA A 10 -39.70 16.74 -3.42
CA ALA A 10 -38.85 15.74 -2.76
C ALA A 10 -38.09 14.88 -3.78
N LEU A 11 -38.78 14.41 -4.84
CA LEU A 11 -38.17 13.62 -5.90
C LEU A 11 -37.15 14.43 -6.71
N LEU A 12 -37.40 15.72 -6.93
CA LEU A 12 -36.46 16.63 -7.58
C LEU A 12 -35.22 16.91 -6.70
N ARG A 13 -35.39 17.00 -5.36
CA ARG A 13 -34.26 17.09 -4.41
C ARG A 13 -33.42 15.81 -4.39
N GLY A 14 -34.06 14.63 -4.42
CA GLY A 14 -33.37 13.34 -4.51
C GLY A 14 -32.54 13.20 -5.79
N ILE A 15 -33.10 13.58 -6.94
CA ILE A 15 -32.38 13.60 -8.22
C ILE A 15 -31.23 14.61 -8.21
N LEU A 16 -31.41 15.79 -7.59
CA LEU A 16 -30.35 16.79 -7.50
C LEU A 16 -29.19 16.30 -6.62
N LEU A 17 -29.49 15.70 -5.46
CA LEU A 17 -28.49 15.11 -4.57
C LEU A 17 -27.77 13.92 -5.23
N ALA A 18 -28.50 13.06 -5.96
CA ALA A 18 -27.89 11.97 -6.71
C ALA A 18 -26.96 12.48 -7.83
N MET A 19 -27.34 13.52 -8.58
CA MET A 19 -26.43 14.13 -9.56
C MET A 19 -25.24 14.84 -8.94
N VAL A 20 -25.38 15.50 -7.78
CA VAL A 20 -24.24 16.08 -7.05
C VAL A 20 -23.29 14.98 -6.56
N ALA A 21 -23.81 13.89 -6.00
CA ALA A 21 -23.00 12.74 -5.58
C ALA A 21 -22.26 12.09 -6.76
N VAL A 22 -22.93 11.90 -7.90
CA VAL A 22 -22.29 11.38 -9.12
C VAL A 22 -21.24 12.34 -9.67
N LEU A 23 -21.50 13.66 -9.69
CA LEU A 23 -20.49 14.65 -10.11
C LEU A 23 -19.26 14.63 -9.20
N MET A 24 -19.45 14.51 -7.87
CA MET A 24 -18.34 14.40 -6.91
C MET A 24 -17.55 13.10 -7.10
N LEU A 25 -18.21 11.97 -7.34
CA LEU A 25 -17.53 10.71 -7.66
C LEU A 25 -16.75 10.76 -8.99
N THR A 26 -17.18 11.60 -9.96
CA THR A 26 -16.41 11.85 -11.20
C THR A 26 -15.37 12.97 -11.08
N ALA A 27 -15.30 13.66 -9.94
CA ALA A 27 -14.29 14.69 -9.67
C ALA A 27 -13.05 14.12 -8.96
N ALA A 28 -13.15 12.93 -8.38
CA ALA A 28 -12.02 12.20 -7.84
C ALA A 28 -11.27 11.43 -8.95
N GLY A 29 -9.95 11.61 -9.04
CA GLY A 29 -9.07 10.55 -9.56
C GLY A 29 -8.90 10.41 -11.08
N ASN A 30 -9.14 11.45 -11.88
CA ASN A 30 -8.34 11.61 -13.10
C ASN A 30 -7.21 12.59 -12.75
N PRO A 31 -5.99 12.14 -12.42
CA PRO A 31 -4.88 13.06 -12.21
C PRO A 31 -4.68 13.88 -13.48
N GLY A 32 -4.61 15.20 -13.34
CA GLY A 32 -4.18 16.05 -14.45
C GLY A 32 -2.80 15.59 -14.91
N PRO A 33 -2.44 15.73 -16.21
CA PRO A 33 -1.08 15.45 -16.66
C PRO A 33 -0.13 16.27 -15.76
N PRO A 34 0.86 15.63 -15.10
CA PRO A 34 1.64 16.29 -14.06
C PRO A 34 2.22 17.57 -14.64
N SER A 35 2.09 18.66 -13.88
CA SER A 35 2.71 19.93 -14.23
C SER A 35 4.18 19.68 -14.50
N SER A 36 4.73 20.32 -15.54
CA SER A 36 6.09 20.07 -16.04
C SER A 36 7.16 20.58 -15.07
N GLY A 37 7.23 19.99 -13.89
CA GLY A 37 8.24 20.25 -12.87
C GLY A 37 9.62 19.92 -13.40
N THR A 38 10.60 20.69 -12.93
CA THR A 38 12.02 20.41 -13.18
C THR A 38 12.33 19.00 -12.72
N LEU A 39 12.90 18.16 -13.59
CA LEU A 39 13.35 16.82 -13.20
C LEU A 39 14.63 16.96 -12.35
N HIS A 40 14.52 16.69 -11.05
CA HIS A 40 15.65 16.69 -10.12
C HIS A 40 16.14 15.25 -9.93
N SER A 41 17.33 14.92 -10.44
CA SER A 41 17.84 13.53 -10.44
C SER A 41 18.03 12.91 -9.06
N GLY A 42 18.31 13.72 -8.02
CA GLY A 42 18.30 13.25 -6.64
C GLY A 42 16.92 12.79 -6.17
N MET A 43 15.88 13.60 -6.41
CA MET A 43 14.49 13.28 -6.05
C MET A 43 14.00 12.05 -6.80
N GLU A 44 14.24 11.99 -8.11
CA GLU A 44 13.85 10.83 -8.93
C GLU A 44 14.62 9.56 -8.51
N GLY A 45 15.89 9.68 -8.11
CA GLY A 45 16.67 8.56 -7.55
C GLY A 45 16.04 8.03 -6.26
N THR A 46 15.70 8.93 -5.34
CA THR A 46 15.01 8.55 -4.09
C THR A 46 13.63 7.96 -4.36
N LYS A 47 12.86 8.44 -5.36
CA LYS A 47 11.59 7.80 -5.80
C LYS A 47 11.79 6.38 -6.31
N ALA A 48 12.85 6.10 -7.04
CA ALA A 48 13.19 4.73 -7.46
C ALA A 48 13.55 3.83 -6.26
N ALA A 49 14.19 4.40 -5.24
CA ALA A 49 14.61 3.72 -4.01
C ALA A 49 13.47 3.44 -3.00
N LEU A 50 12.24 3.86 -3.29
CA LEU A 50 11.08 3.60 -2.42
C LEU A 50 10.61 2.15 -2.52
N VAL A 51 10.14 1.64 -1.38
CA VAL A 51 9.46 0.35 -1.29
C VAL A 51 8.20 0.46 -0.44
N ARG A 52 7.16 -0.32 -0.75
CA ARG A 52 6.06 -0.57 0.20
C ARG A 52 6.41 -1.81 1.01
N ILE A 53 6.15 -1.79 2.32
CA ILE A 53 6.29 -2.93 3.20
C ILE A 53 4.88 -3.39 3.57
N GLU A 54 4.55 -4.66 3.32
CA GLU A 54 3.34 -5.29 3.86
C GLU A 54 3.72 -6.06 5.13
N LEU A 55 3.19 -5.65 6.30
CA LEU A 55 3.35 -6.39 7.55
C LEU A 55 2.30 -7.49 7.63
N ARG A 56 2.76 -8.72 7.84
CA ARG A 56 1.91 -9.88 8.10
C ARG A 56 2.41 -10.66 9.31
N ALA A 57 1.58 -11.51 9.89
CA ALA A 57 2.01 -12.53 10.83
C ALA A 57 1.49 -13.91 10.41
N ALA A 58 2.38 -14.89 10.34
CA ALA A 58 1.97 -16.29 10.27
C ALA A 58 1.60 -16.74 11.68
N ALA A 59 0.34 -17.15 11.88
CA ALA A 59 -0.20 -17.57 13.17
C ALA A 59 -0.57 -19.07 13.15
N GLU A 60 -0.25 -19.79 14.22
CA GLU A 60 -0.88 -21.08 14.57
C GLU A 60 -1.56 -20.91 15.93
N ILE A 61 -2.87 -21.14 15.97
CA ILE A 61 -3.66 -21.10 17.21
C ILE A 61 -4.22 -22.48 17.49
N ALA A 62 -4.13 -22.90 18.76
CA ALA A 62 -4.72 -24.14 19.25
C ALA A 62 -5.73 -23.85 20.36
N HIS A 63 -6.96 -24.34 20.21
CA HIS A 63 -7.96 -24.38 21.28
C HIS A 63 -7.94 -25.77 21.93
N ILE A 64 -8.02 -25.83 23.27
CA ILE A 64 -7.93 -27.06 24.07
C ILE A 64 -9.21 -27.21 24.89
N ASP A 65 -10.19 -27.92 24.34
CA ASP A 65 -11.39 -28.30 25.08
C ASP A 65 -11.12 -29.46 26.04
N HIS A 66 -11.88 -29.49 27.12
CA HIS A 66 -11.86 -30.54 28.14
C HIS A 66 -13.17 -30.63 28.94
N THR A 67 -14.23 -29.89 28.56
CA THR A 67 -15.47 -29.82 29.36
C THR A 67 -16.22 -31.16 29.43
N THR A 68 -16.02 -32.02 28.43
CA THR A 68 -16.57 -33.38 28.33
C THR A 68 -15.85 -34.41 29.21
N GLY A 69 -14.65 -34.07 29.71
CA GLY A 69 -13.74 -34.98 30.41
C GLY A 69 -12.71 -35.67 29.50
N GLU A 70 -12.87 -35.60 28.18
CA GLU A 70 -11.82 -35.93 27.19
C GLU A 70 -11.18 -34.64 26.66
N VAL A 71 -9.90 -34.68 26.29
CA VAL A 71 -9.18 -33.49 25.80
C VAL A 71 -9.22 -33.43 24.28
N GLU A 72 -9.96 -32.47 23.74
CA GLU A 72 -10.06 -32.19 22.31
C GLU A 72 -9.20 -30.98 21.94
N VAL A 73 -8.45 -31.05 20.84
CA VAL A 73 -7.52 -29.99 20.42
C VAL A 73 -7.74 -29.60 18.97
N SER A 74 -8.49 -28.53 18.74
CA SER A 74 -8.67 -27.89 17.43
C SER A 74 -7.48 -26.98 17.14
N ARG A 75 -6.97 -26.96 15.91
CA ARG A 75 -5.86 -26.09 15.50
C ARG A 75 -6.14 -25.44 14.16
N GLY A 76 -5.85 -24.15 14.06
CA GLY A 76 -5.97 -23.38 12.83
C GLY A 76 -4.67 -22.64 12.53
N ARG A 77 -4.44 -22.39 11.23
CA ARG A 77 -3.29 -21.60 10.75
C ARG A 77 -3.76 -20.50 9.81
N SER A 78 -3.36 -19.27 10.09
CA SER A 78 -3.74 -18.11 9.29
C SER A 78 -2.53 -17.23 8.97
N THR A 79 -2.66 -16.38 7.94
CA THR A 79 -1.69 -15.32 7.63
C THR A 79 -2.38 -13.99 7.85
N VAL A 80 -2.21 -13.43 9.05
CA VAL A 80 -2.87 -12.20 9.48
C VAL A 80 -2.23 -11.02 8.74
N PRO A 81 -2.96 -10.21 7.95
CA PRO A 81 -2.50 -8.90 7.52
C PRO A 81 -2.58 -7.93 8.71
N LEU A 82 -1.49 -7.22 9.01
CA LEU A 82 -1.42 -6.34 10.19
C LEU A 82 -1.32 -4.86 9.83
N GLY A 83 -0.62 -4.53 8.75
CA GLY A 83 -0.44 -3.14 8.34
C GLY A 83 0.41 -3.02 7.09
N SER A 84 0.74 -1.79 6.74
CA SER A 84 1.70 -1.50 5.68
C SER A 84 2.35 -0.14 5.87
N ALA A 85 3.62 -0.07 5.51
CA ALA A 85 4.45 1.13 5.59
C ALA A 85 5.09 1.42 4.22
N THR A 86 5.71 2.59 4.10
CA THR A 86 6.73 2.88 3.11
C THR A 86 8.10 2.74 3.78
N GLY A 87 9.08 2.25 3.04
CA GLY A 87 10.49 2.34 3.40
C GLY A 87 11.30 2.90 2.25
N VAL A 88 12.56 3.23 2.53
CA VAL A 88 13.53 3.70 1.53
C VAL A 88 14.80 2.89 1.58
N LEU A 89 15.29 2.45 0.43
CA LEU A 89 16.57 1.76 0.30
C LEU A 89 17.72 2.74 0.56
N THR A 90 18.54 2.47 1.58
CA THR A 90 19.68 3.33 2.00
C THR A 90 21.05 2.74 1.66
N SER A 91 21.10 1.47 1.23
CA SER A 91 22.34 0.79 0.87
C SER A 91 22.14 -0.28 -0.20
N ALA A 92 23.11 -0.38 -1.11
CA ALA A 92 23.15 -1.34 -2.21
C ALA A 92 23.17 -2.81 -1.76
N ASP A 93 23.41 -3.11 -0.49
CA ASP A 93 23.22 -4.45 0.08
C ASP A 93 21.75 -4.79 0.40
N GLY A 94 20.81 -3.94 -0.03
CA GLY A 94 19.37 -4.15 0.16
C GLY A 94 18.88 -3.75 1.55
N ILE A 95 19.47 -2.71 2.14
CA ILE A 95 19.02 -2.17 3.44
C ILE A 95 17.91 -1.16 3.20
N VAL A 96 16.74 -1.41 3.79
CA VAL A 96 15.56 -0.53 3.81
C VAL A 96 15.41 0.08 5.19
N ALA A 97 15.34 1.41 5.26
CA ALA A 97 14.97 2.14 6.47
C ALA A 97 13.48 2.52 6.44
N THR A 98 12.81 2.40 7.60
CA THR A 98 11.42 2.81 7.85
C THR A 98 11.25 3.09 9.35
N THR A 99 10.06 3.46 9.80
CA THR A 99 9.73 3.64 11.23
C THR A 99 9.07 2.41 11.82
N TRP A 100 9.23 2.18 13.13
CA TRP A 100 8.76 0.96 13.79
C TRP A 100 7.23 0.92 13.98
N ASP A 101 6.58 2.09 14.07
CA ASP A 101 5.13 2.30 14.21
C ASP A 101 4.26 1.30 13.43
N ASN A 102 4.54 1.11 12.13
CA ASN A 102 3.75 0.26 11.24
C ASN A 102 4.36 -1.14 11.00
N LEU A 103 5.43 -1.48 11.72
CA LEU A 103 6.08 -2.81 11.71
C LEU A 103 5.89 -3.58 13.04
N ALA A 104 5.49 -2.90 14.11
CA ALA A 104 5.14 -3.52 15.38
C ALA A 104 3.95 -4.49 15.26
N ILE A 105 3.98 -5.60 16.00
CA ILE A 105 2.89 -6.60 16.01
C ILE A 105 1.87 -6.23 17.08
N ASP A 106 0.65 -5.84 16.68
CA ASP A 106 -0.50 -5.88 17.59
C ASP A 106 -0.87 -7.35 17.88
N GLU A 107 -0.46 -7.82 19.05
CA GLU A 107 -0.76 -9.18 19.53
C GLU A 107 -2.27 -9.44 19.64
N SER A 108 -3.07 -8.42 19.92
CA SER A 108 -4.51 -8.51 20.06
C SER A 108 -5.19 -8.64 18.69
N ALA A 109 -4.74 -7.92 17.67
CA ALA A 109 -5.19 -8.10 16.30
C ALA A 109 -4.87 -9.51 15.77
N VAL A 110 -3.65 -10.02 16.03
CA VAL A 110 -3.29 -11.41 15.68
C VAL A 110 -4.20 -12.41 16.39
N ALA A 111 -4.45 -12.24 17.69
CA ALA A 111 -5.31 -13.14 18.47
C ALA A 111 -6.78 -13.11 17.99
N VAL A 112 -7.33 -11.93 17.69
CA VAL A 112 -8.69 -11.76 17.17
C VAL A 112 -8.85 -12.42 15.80
N TYR A 113 -7.92 -12.17 14.88
CA TYR A 113 -7.93 -12.77 13.56
C TYR A 113 -7.81 -14.30 13.64
N ALA A 114 -6.77 -14.81 14.30
CA ALA A 114 -6.54 -16.25 14.39
C ALA A 114 -7.70 -17.00 15.08
N ALA A 115 -8.30 -16.42 16.13
CA ALA A 115 -9.45 -17.02 16.81
C ALA A 115 -10.73 -17.00 15.96
N ASN A 116 -10.98 -15.94 15.17
CA ASN A 116 -12.11 -15.90 14.26
C ASN A 116 -12.01 -17.00 13.19
N GLU A 117 -10.86 -17.13 12.52
CA GLU A 117 -10.63 -18.16 11.50
C GLU A 117 -10.73 -19.57 12.10
N LEU A 118 -10.09 -19.83 13.25
CA LEU A 118 -10.16 -21.11 13.96
C LEU A 118 -11.61 -21.52 14.24
N PHE A 119 -12.43 -20.62 14.79
CA PHE A 119 -13.81 -20.95 15.14
C PHE A 119 -14.70 -21.10 13.90
N ALA A 120 -14.49 -20.28 12.86
CA ALA A 120 -15.29 -20.32 11.64
C ALA A 120 -14.96 -21.53 10.74
N GLU A 121 -13.69 -21.82 10.51
CA GLU A 121 -13.23 -22.80 9.53
C GLU A 121 -12.98 -24.19 10.13
N GLU A 122 -12.26 -24.29 11.25
CA GLU A 122 -11.82 -25.56 11.83
C GLU A 122 -12.84 -26.14 12.83
N ILE A 123 -13.46 -25.29 13.68
CA ILE A 123 -14.51 -25.71 14.62
C ILE A 123 -15.91 -25.65 13.96
N GLY A 124 -16.07 -24.93 12.85
CA GLY A 124 -17.32 -24.85 12.07
C GLY A 124 -18.45 -24.04 12.75
N VAL A 125 -18.09 -23.10 13.61
CA VAL A 125 -19.01 -22.29 14.44
C VAL A 125 -19.23 -20.91 13.81
N GLN A 126 -20.49 -20.50 13.66
CA GLN A 126 -20.80 -19.20 13.06
C GLN A 126 -20.29 -18.02 13.92
N VAL A 127 -19.33 -17.26 13.40
CA VAL A 127 -18.98 -15.94 13.92
C VAL A 127 -19.96 -14.89 13.37
N VAL A 128 -20.44 -13.99 14.24
CA VAL A 128 -21.35 -12.88 13.94
C VAL A 128 -20.90 -11.59 14.65
N GLY A 129 -21.43 -10.45 14.23
CA GLY A 129 -21.15 -9.14 14.85
C GLY A 129 -19.87 -8.44 14.38
N ASN A 130 -18.88 -9.20 13.90
CA ASN A 130 -17.67 -8.67 13.24
C ASN A 130 -17.93 -8.10 11.83
N GLY A 131 -19.13 -8.28 11.27
CA GLY A 131 -19.48 -7.86 9.91
C GLY A 131 -18.90 -8.73 8.79
N GLY A 132 -18.34 -9.90 9.12
CA GLY A 132 -17.57 -10.74 8.18
C GLY A 132 -16.09 -10.36 8.07
N ASP A 133 -15.61 -9.39 8.85
CA ASP A 133 -14.20 -9.01 8.93
C ASP A 133 -13.50 -9.82 10.05
N PRO A 134 -12.56 -10.74 9.72
CA PRO A 134 -11.85 -11.53 10.74
C PRO A 134 -10.94 -10.68 11.62
N ALA A 135 -10.54 -9.46 11.24
CA ALA A 135 -9.76 -8.58 12.12
C ALA A 135 -10.60 -7.98 13.27
N ARG A 136 -11.93 -8.11 13.25
CA ARG A 136 -12.82 -7.54 14.29
C ARG A 136 -13.33 -8.60 15.24
N ARG A 137 -13.40 -8.28 16.54
CA ARG A 137 -14.02 -9.14 17.56
C ARG A 137 -15.48 -9.43 17.19
N GLY A 138 -15.77 -10.71 16.95
CA GLY A 138 -17.11 -11.24 16.78
C GLY A 138 -17.64 -11.90 18.05
N SER A 139 -18.75 -12.60 17.89
CA SER A 139 -19.35 -13.49 18.88
C SER A 139 -20.02 -14.64 18.14
N THR A 140 -20.40 -15.71 18.83
CA THR A 140 -21.18 -16.81 18.23
C THR A 140 -22.58 -16.87 18.83
N PRO A 141 -23.62 -17.25 18.05
CA PRO A 141 -24.96 -17.50 18.59
C PRO A 141 -25.00 -18.75 19.50
N ASP A 142 -24.01 -19.64 19.39
CA ASP A 142 -23.89 -20.82 20.26
C ASP A 142 -23.51 -20.41 21.70
N PRO A 143 -24.28 -20.78 22.73
CA PRO A 143 -23.96 -20.44 24.12
C PRO A 143 -22.76 -21.20 24.70
N TYR A 144 -22.37 -22.33 24.13
CA TYR A 144 -21.20 -23.12 24.55
C TYR A 144 -19.91 -22.46 24.02
N TRP A 145 -19.82 -22.24 22.71
CA TRP A 145 -18.61 -21.70 22.08
C TRP A 145 -18.37 -20.20 22.34
N ARG A 146 -19.39 -19.44 22.75
CA ARG A 146 -19.27 -17.99 22.98
C ARG A 146 -18.19 -17.60 24.00
N PRO A 147 -18.18 -18.13 25.24
CA PRO A 147 -17.09 -17.84 26.18
C PRO A 147 -15.73 -18.28 25.64
N HIS A 148 -15.63 -19.44 24.97
CA HIS A 148 -14.37 -19.96 24.44
C HIS A 148 -13.77 -19.02 23.36
N LEU A 149 -14.60 -18.47 22.46
CA LEU A 149 -14.16 -17.50 21.46
C LEU A 149 -13.63 -16.20 22.09
N GLN A 150 -14.31 -15.65 23.10
CA GLN A 150 -13.81 -14.47 23.81
C GLN A 150 -12.52 -14.78 24.58
N HIS A 151 -12.42 -15.96 25.20
CA HIS A 151 -11.20 -16.40 25.89
C HIS A 151 -9.99 -16.44 24.94
N CYS A 152 -10.16 -16.87 23.68
CA CYS A 152 -9.09 -16.82 22.69
C CYS A 152 -8.69 -15.39 22.30
N TYR A 153 -9.64 -14.45 22.17
CA TYR A 153 -9.30 -13.04 21.90
C TYR A 153 -8.51 -12.39 23.05
N ASP A 154 -8.88 -12.73 24.29
CA ASP A 154 -8.24 -12.21 25.50
C ASP A 154 -6.97 -13.01 25.87
N GLN A 155 -6.59 -14.00 25.05
CA GLN A 155 -5.44 -14.90 25.23
C GLN A 155 -5.42 -15.60 26.61
N VAL A 156 -6.60 -15.84 27.19
CA VAL A 156 -6.76 -16.55 28.47
C VAL A 156 -6.96 -18.05 28.25
N THR A 157 -7.14 -18.77 29.38
CA THR A 157 -7.36 -20.22 29.50
C THR A 157 -7.97 -20.90 28.27
N HIS A 158 -7.32 -21.99 27.84
CA HIS A 158 -7.69 -22.91 26.75
C HIS A 158 -7.31 -22.50 25.32
N CYS A 159 -6.68 -21.34 25.11
CA CYS A 159 -6.16 -20.95 23.81
C CYS A 159 -4.63 -20.76 23.87
N VAL A 160 -3.89 -21.29 22.89
CA VAL A 160 -2.43 -21.13 22.75
C VAL A 160 -2.14 -20.57 21.37
N LEU A 161 -1.51 -19.39 21.31
CA LEU A 161 -1.19 -18.67 20.08
C LEU A 161 0.32 -18.65 19.86
N PHE A 162 0.75 -19.16 18.70
CA PHE A 162 2.09 -18.97 18.15
C PHE A 162 1.99 -17.98 16.98
N ARG A 163 2.94 -17.06 16.86
CA ARG A 163 2.99 -16.03 15.81
C ARG A 163 4.42 -15.76 15.37
N VAL A 164 4.61 -15.47 14.09
CA VAL A 164 5.90 -15.08 13.50
C VAL A 164 5.68 -13.89 12.57
N PRO A 165 6.33 -12.72 12.78
CA PRO A 165 6.23 -11.59 11.86
C PRO A 165 6.80 -11.94 10.49
N GLN A 166 6.23 -11.32 9.47
CA GLN A 166 6.58 -11.48 8.07
C GLN A 166 6.56 -10.11 7.40
N TYR A 167 7.75 -9.51 7.25
CA TYR A 167 7.96 -8.26 6.52
C TYR A 167 8.09 -8.57 5.03
N HIS A 168 7.10 -8.19 4.23
CA HIS A 168 7.11 -8.44 2.79
C HIS A 168 7.28 -7.13 2.03
N VAL A 169 8.47 -6.92 1.49
CA VAL A 169 8.86 -5.70 0.77
C VAL A 169 8.42 -5.80 -0.69
N ARG A 170 7.80 -4.75 -1.22
CA ARG A 170 7.35 -4.56 -2.59
C ARG A 170 8.15 -3.41 -3.19
N THR A 171 8.97 -3.69 -4.19
CA THR A 171 9.87 -2.72 -4.83
C THR A 171 9.25 -2.12 -6.09
N TYR A 172 9.61 -0.89 -6.44
CA TYR A 172 9.04 -0.17 -7.59
C TYR A 172 9.58 -0.68 -8.94
N THR A 173 9.00 -1.80 -9.39
CA THR A 173 9.48 -2.70 -10.45
C THR A 173 8.49 -2.73 -11.64
N SER A 174 8.97 -3.02 -12.85
CA SER A 174 8.12 -3.07 -14.05
C SER A 174 7.26 -4.34 -14.09
N GLU A 175 7.76 -5.45 -13.54
CA GLU A 175 6.96 -6.61 -13.15
C GLU A 175 6.74 -6.59 -11.62
N PRO A 176 5.56 -6.20 -11.11
CA PRO A 176 5.32 -6.02 -9.68
C PRO A 176 5.53 -7.29 -8.83
N GLY A 177 6.71 -7.40 -8.23
CA GLY A 177 7.13 -8.53 -7.39
C GLY A 177 7.13 -8.21 -5.90
N GLY A 178 7.97 -8.92 -5.15
CA GLY A 178 8.32 -8.58 -3.77
C GLY A 178 9.01 -9.72 -3.04
N VAL A 179 9.66 -9.41 -1.92
CA VAL A 179 10.51 -10.35 -1.19
C VAL A 179 10.27 -10.29 0.31
N MET A 180 10.55 -11.41 0.97
CA MET A 180 10.68 -11.45 2.43
C MET A 180 11.92 -10.68 2.87
N ALA A 181 11.81 -9.92 3.95
CA ALA A 181 12.91 -9.20 4.57
C ALA A 181 13.16 -9.64 6.02
N GLU A 182 14.42 -9.51 6.45
CA GLU A 182 14.89 -9.75 7.82
C GLU A 182 15.01 -8.41 8.56
N LEU A 183 14.49 -8.32 9.79
CA LEU A 183 14.69 -7.16 10.66
C LEU A 183 16.08 -7.28 11.32
N LEU A 184 16.94 -6.28 11.11
CA LEU A 184 18.35 -6.32 11.54
C LEU A 184 18.59 -5.79 12.96
N ASN A 185 17.75 -4.87 13.43
CA ASN A 185 17.86 -4.24 14.74
C ASN A 185 16.65 -4.59 15.64
N SER A 186 16.64 -4.07 16.86
CA SER A 186 15.58 -4.33 17.86
C SER A 186 14.90 -3.04 18.32
N PRO A 187 14.18 -2.32 17.43
CA PRO A 187 13.39 -1.15 17.80
C PRO A 187 12.28 -1.51 18.80
N SER A 188 11.87 -0.53 19.59
CA SER A 188 10.89 -0.70 20.67
C SER A 188 9.79 0.37 20.69
N ASP A 189 10.15 1.64 20.48
CA ASP A 189 9.21 2.76 20.45
C ASP A 189 8.74 3.03 19.00
N PRO A 190 7.51 3.50 18.75
CA PRO A 190 6.99 3.71 17.39
C PRO A 190 7.82 4.66 16.51
N GLY A 191 8.52 5.62 17.12
CA GLY A 191 9.44 6.54 16.45
C GLY A 191 10.85 5.98 16.20
N ASP A 192 11.16 4.76 16.64
CA ASP A 192 12.45 4.12 16.34
C ASP A 192 12.58 3.80 14.85
N VAL A 193 13.81 3.85 14.34
CA VAL A 193 14.12 3.40 12.97
C VAL A 193 14.18 1.87 12.95
N ALA A 194 13.38 1.26 12.10
CA ALA A 194 13.47 -0.16 11.79
C ALA A 194 14.28 -0.37 10.51
N LEU A 195 15.25 -1.29 10.55
CA LEU A 195 16.10 -1.65 9.42
C LEU A 195 15.78 -3.04 8.92
N LEU A 196 15.27 -3.13 7.68
CA LEU A 196 14.98 -4.38 7.01
C LEU A 196 16.05 -4.69 5.96
N ARG A 197 16.50 -5.94 5.86
CA ARG A 197 17.37 -6.44 4.77
C ARG A 197 16.56 -7.29 3.79
N ILE A 198 16.59 -6.92 2.51
CA ILE A 198 16.05 -7.74 1.42
C ILE A 198 17.14 -8.60 0.76
N GLY A 199 16.74 -9.78 0.26
CA GLY A 199 17.61 -10.57 -0.61
C GLY A 199 17.90 -9.87 -1.95
N GLY A 200 19.00 -10.24 -2.61
CA GLY A 200 19.31 -9.82 -3.98
C GLY A 200 19.62 -8.32 -4.18
N GLY A 201 19.88 -7.57 -3.10
CA GLY A 201 19.94 -6.10 -3.11
C GLY A 201 20.97 -5.44 -4.05
N GLY A 202 22.04 -6.16 -4.45
CA GLY A 202 23.30 -5.63 -5.03
C GLY A 202 23.26 -4.75 -6.29
N GLY A 203 22.08 -4.43 -6.82
CA GLY A 203 21.88 -3.46 -7.91
C GLY A 203 20.71 -2.48 -7.68
N ALA A 204 19.99 -2.60 -6.56
CA ALA A 204 18.77 -1.85 -6.28
C ALA A 204 19.04 -0.35 -6.06
N PRO A 205 18.12 0.53 -6.49
CA PRO A 205 18.24 1.98 -6.30
C PRO A 205 18.36 2.36 -4.82
N THR A 206 19.11 3.41 -4.52
CA THR A 206 19.30 3.92 -3.15
C THR A 206 19.09 5.42 -3.03
N ALA A 207 18.58 5.85 -1.88
CA ALA A 207 18.41 7.25 -1.53
C ALA A 207 19.63 7.79 -0.76
N THR A 208 19.98 9.05 -1.01
CA THR A 208 21.04 9.73 -0.26
C THR A 208 20.47 10.33 1.03
N LEU A 209 20.97 9.93 2.20
CA LEU A 209 20.60 10.54 3.49
C LEU A 209 21.25 11.94 3.60
N ALA A 210 20.45 12.97 3.91
CA ALA A 210 20.92 14.35 4.06
C ALA A 210 21.92 14.48 5.21
N ALA A 211 22.99 15.26 5.04
CA ALA A 211 24.13 15.30 5.97
C ALA A 211 23.73 15.64 7.44
N PRO A 212 24.55 15.24 8.45
CA PRO A 212 24.21 15.49 9.85
C PRO A 212 24.00 16.96 10.18
N GLY A 213 22.88 17.27 10.82
CA GLY A 213 22.49 18.65 11.11
C GLY A 213 22.07 19.51 9.90
N THR A 214 21.77 18.92 8.73
CA THR A 214 21.20 19.65 7.59
C THR A 214 19.85 20.26 7.94
N THR A 215 19.74 21.59 7.87
CA THR A 215 18.47 22.31 7.94
C THR A 215 17.62 21.97 6.69
N PRO A 216 16.32 21.65 6.83
CA PRO A 216 15.41 21.53 5.69
C PRO A 216 15.43 22.78 4.80
N GLY A 217 15.50 22.59 3.49
CA GLY A 217 15.30 23.68 2.53
C GLY A 217 13.83 24.12 2.41
N PRO A 218 13.54 25.08 1.52
CA PRO A 218 12.16 25.42 1.18
C PRO A 218 11.46 24.23 0.52
N ASP A 219 10.15 24.14 0.76
CA ASP A 219 9.24 23.18 0.14
C ASP A 219 9.72 21.70 0.24
N PRO A 220 9.85 21.11 1.44
CA PRO A 220 10.06 19.67 1.57
C PRO A 220 8.87 18.85 1.06
N VAL A 221 9.06 17.54 0.92
CA VAL A 221 8.03 16.61 0.43
C VAL A 221 8.08 15.28 1.17
N VAL A 222 6.92 14.75 1.58
CA VAL A 222 6.79 13.36 2.04
C VAL A 222 6.51 12.47 0.84
N LEU A 223 7.25 11.37 0.70
CA LEU A 223 7.03 10.36 -0.33
C LEU A 223 6.58 9.04 0.27
N GLY A 224 5.62 8.37 -0.38
CA GLY A 224 5.32 6.98 -0.07
C GLY A 224 4.21 6.37 -0.91
N PHE A 225 3.95 5.08 -0.69
CA PHE A 225 2.95 4.33 -1.43
C PHE A 225 1.63 4.23 -0.65
N THR A 226 0.53 4.65 -1.26
CA THR A 226 -0.84 4.46 -0.74
C THR A 226 -1.46 3.12 -1.17
N GLU A 227 -0.96 2.52 -2.24
CA GLU A 227 -1.33 1.16 -2.69
C GLU A 227 -0.08 0.34 -3.07
N ARG A 228 -0.24 -0.82 -3.75
CA ARG A 228 0.91 -1.64 -4.17
C ARG A 228 1.65 -0.97 -5.35
N PRO A 229 2.99 -0.88 -5.33
CA PRO A 229 3.73 -0.27 -6.43
C PRO A 229 3.57 -1.06 -7.73
N SER A 230 3.29 -0.35 -8.82
CA SER A 230 3.30 -0.85 -10.21
C SER A 230 3.64 0.31 -11.17
N PRO A 231 3.90 0.07 -12.47
CA PRO A 231 4.10 1.14 -13.46
C PRO A 231 2.96 2.18 -13.52
N GLU A 232 1.75 1.78 -13.15
CA GLU A 232 0.56 2.63 -13.06
C GLU A 232 0.38 3.27 -11.67
N ALA A 233 0.82 2.57 -10.62
CA ALA A 233 0.73 2.98 -9.22
C ALA A 233 2.10 3.41 -8.66
N GLY A 234 2.51 4.63 -9.05
CA GLY A 234 3.70 5.29 -8.51
C GLY A 234 3.53 5.81 -7.08
N PRO A 235 4.61 6.35 -6.47
CA PRO A 235 4.55 6.93 -5.13
C PRO A 235 3.75 8.25 -5.13
N ALA A 236 3.02 8.49 -4.04
CA ALA A 236 2.42 9.78 -3.75
C ALA A 236 3.51 10.80 -3.36
N GLU A 237 3.30 12.07 -3.74
CA GLU A 237 4.18 13.19 -3.41
C GLU A 237 3.38 14.24 -2.65
N ILE A 238 3.54 14.31 -1.32
CA ILE A 238 2.77 15.22 -0.45
C ILE A 238 3.63 16.44 -0.10
N PRO A 239 3.30 17.65 -0.56
CA PRO A 239 4.00 18.87 -0.15
C PRO A 239 3.87 19.10 1.35
N ALA A 240 4.99 19.33 2.03
CA ALA A 240 5.05 19.41 3.48
C ALA A 240 5.80 20.65 3.96
N THR A 241 5.67 20.94 5.25
CA THR A 241 6.50 21.86 6.03
C THR A 241 7.12 21.08 7.19
N VAL A 242 8.43 21.22 7.39
CA VAL A 242 9.16 20.58 8.48
C VAL A 242 9.62 21.63 9.49
N ASP A 243 9.18 21.50 10.73
CA ASP A 243 9.76 22.23 11.86
C ASP A 243 10.85 21.39 12.51
N ALA A 244 12.10 21.69 12.14
CA ALA A 244 13.29 21.02 12.69
C ALA A 244 13.55 21.32 14.18
N SER A 245 12.82 22.27 14.81
CA SER A 245 12.95 22.58 16.24
C SER A 245 12.04 21.73 17.14
N THR A 246 10.89 21.29 16.61
CA THR A 246 9.98 20.36 17.28
C THR A 246 10.08 18.93 16.76
N GLY A 247 10.66 18.72 15.56
CA GLY A 247 10.62 17.44 14.87
C GLY A 247 9.23 17.13 14.29
N SER A 248 8.48 18.14 13.87
CA SER A 248 7.13 18.00 13.32
C SER A 248 7.09 18.17 11.79
N ILE A 249 6.22 17.40 11.14
CA ILE A 249 5.89 17.44 9.72
C ILE A 249 4.41 17.80 9.59
N SER A 250 4.09 18.87 8.86
CA SER A 250 2.72 19.28 8.55
C SER A 250 2.53 19.44 7.04
N ALA A 251 1.29 19.40 6.58
CA ALA A 251 0.92 19.64 5.18
C ALA A 251 -0.35 20.51 5.10
N GLU A 252 -0.67 21.02 3.90
CA GLU A 252 -1.96 21.68 3.64
C GLU A 252 -3.11 20.65 3.52
N GLU A 253 -2.78 19.42 3.12
CA GLU A 253 -3.68 18.28 3.08
C GLU A 253 -3.60 17.45 4.38
N ASP A 254 -4.66 16.72 4.71
CA ASP A 254 -4.72 15.84 5.88
C ASP A 254 -3.76 14.65 5.72
N LEU A 255 -2.78 14.53 6.63
CA LEU A 255 -1.79 13.45 6.62
C LEU A 255 -2.35 12.11 7.11
N ALA A 256 -3.46 12.08 7.86
CA ALA A 256 -3.95 10.85 8.47
C ALA A 256 -4.28 9.76 7.42
N ALA A 257 -5.10 10.09 6.42
CA ALA A 257 -5.54 9.12 5.42
C ALA A 257 -4.39 8.59 4.51
N PRO A 258 -3.41 9.40 4.05
CA PRO A 258 -2.21 8.88 3.40
C PRO A 258 -1.33 8.00 4.29
N LEU A 259 -1.17 8.35 5.58
CA LEU A 259 -0.37 7.55 6.51
C LEU A 259 -1.01 6.19 6.79
N ASP A 260 -2.32 6.15 7.06
CA ASP A 260 -3.13 4.93 7.19
C ASP A 260 -3.07 4.05 5.91
N ALA A 261 -2.97 4.68 4.74
CA ALA A 261 -2.81 3.99 3.46
C ALA A 261 -1.38 3.45 3.22
N GLY A 262 -0.44 3.69 4.13
CA GLY A 262 0.93 3.16 4.09
C GLY A 262 2.02 4.14 3.63
N VAL A 263 1.76 5.46 3.63
CA VAL A 263 2.83 6.47 3.50
C VAL A 263 3.69 6.55 4.76
N SER A 264 3.19 6.10 5.92
CA SER A 264 3.95 6.08 7.18
C SER A 264 5.26 5.29 7.04
N GLY A 265 6.32 5.79 7.67
CA GLY A 265 7.70 5.32 7.49
C GLY A 265 8.40 5.81 6.22
N GLY A 266 7.67 6.45 5.30
CA GLY A 266 8.20 7.00 4.06
C GLY A 266 9.15 8.19 4.27
N PRO A 267 10.10 8.45 3.34
CA PRO A 267 11.09 9.48 3.52
C PRO A 267 10.53 10.89 3.28
N VAL A 268 11.02 11.83 4.09
CA VAL A 268 10.84 13.27 3.92
C VAL A 268 12.07 13.80 3.19
N LEU A 269 11.89 14.41 2.01
CA LEU A 269 12.99 14.91 1.19
C LEU A 269 13.11 16.43 1.23
N ASP A 270 14.35 16.90 1.09
CA ASP A 270 14.60 18.22 0.51
C ASP A 270 14.31 18.17 -1.00
N ARG A 271 13.48 19.08 -1.50
CA ARG A 271 13.03 19.08 -2.91
C ARG A 271 14.12 19.53 -3.89
N ALA A 272 15.13 20.26 -3.46
CA ALA A 272 16.18 20.79 -4.32
C ALA A 272 17.35 19.80 -4.49
N SER A 273 17.78 19.14 -3.41
CA SER A 273 18.83 18.11 -3.44
C SER A 273 18.30 16.70 -3.73
N GLY A 274 17.07 16.40 -3.29
CA GLY A 274 16.50 15.05 -3.28
C GLY A 274 17.00 14.15 -2.14
N GLU A 275 17.76 14.71 -1.19
CA GLU A 275 18.28 13.99 -0.03
C GLU A 275 17.18 13.78 1.03
N VAL A 276 17.24 12.63 1.71
CA VAL A 276 16.33 12.25 2.80
C VAL A 276 16.69 13.01 4.07
N LEU A 277 15.85 13.94 4.49
CA LEU A 277 15.95 14.69 5.75
C LEU A 277 15.59 13.81 6.97
N GLY A 278 14.72 12.83 6.76
CA GLY A 278 14.27 11.86 7.76
C GLY A 278 13.15 10.97 7.22
N LEU A 279 12.48 10.26 8.11
CA LEU A 279 11.34 9.40 7.84
C LEU A 279 10.10 9.95 8.56
N THR A 280 8.92 9.75 7.99
CA THR A 280 7.65 10.12 8.62
C THR A 280 7.27 9.09 9.68
N GLY A 281 7.26 9.52 10.93
CA GLY A 281 6.85 8.73 12.09
C GLY A 281 5.34 8.86 12.40
N PRO A 282 4.93 8.40 13.59
CA PRO A 282 3.54 8.47 14.05
C PRO A 282 2.89 9.84 13.90
N LEU A 283 1.56 9.83 13.68
CA LEU A 283 0.69 10.99 13.73
C LEU A 283 0.54 11.50 15.18
N GLN A 284 0.49 12.81 15.35
CA GLN A 284 0.38 13.53 16.62
C GLN A 284 -1.06 14.03 16.84
N GLU A 285 -1.41 14.41 18.09
CA GLU A 285 -2.77 14.84 18.46
C GLU A 285 -3.27 16.09 17.71
N ASP A 286 -2.37 16.87 17.11
CA ASP A 286 -2.68 18.07 16.32
C ASP A 286 -2.86 17.81 14.81
N GLY A 287 -2.68 16.55 14.36
CA GLY A 287 -2.74 16.16 12.95
C GLY A 287 -1.42 16.34 12.19
N SER A 288 -0.35 16.80 12.83
CA SER A 288 1.01 16.70 12.28
C SER A 288 1.56 15.29 12.43
N ALA A 289 2.60 14.93 11.68
CA ALA A 289 3.39 13.72 11.91
C ALA A 289 4.73 14.06 12.56
N SER A 290 5.37 13.07 13.19
CA SER A 290 6.72 13.21 13.75
C SER A 290 7.81 12.95 12.69
N LEU A 291 8.95 13.62 12.81
CA LEU A 291 10.14 13.43 11.96
C LEU A 291 11.19 12.59 12.67
N VAL A 292 11.43 11.39 12.15
CA VAL A 292 12.56 10.55 12.57
C VAL A 292 13.77 10.92 11.71
N SER A 293 14.72 11.68 12.25
CA SER A 293 15.75 12.35 11.44
C SER A 293 16.71 11.39 10.72
N ALA A 294 17.35 11.88 9.64
CA ALA A 294 18.39 11.14 8.94
C ALA A 294 19.56 10.72 9.85
N ASP A 295 19.81 11.43 10.94
CA ASP A 295 20.83 11.07 11.93
C ASP A 295 20.37 9.93 12.86
N ALA A 296 19.07 9.81 13.16
CA ALA A 296 18.52 8.61 13.80
C ALA A 296 18.66 7.39 12.88
N VAL A 297 18.44 7.56 11.56
CA VAL A 297 18.65 6.49 10.57
C VAL A 297 20.12 6.06 10.54
N ARG A 298 21.06 7.00 10.53
CA ARG A 298 22.51 6.69 10.64
C ARG A 298 22.87 5.98 11.94
N ALA A 299 22.27 6.40 13.07
CA ALA A 299 22.55 5.78 14.37
C ALA A 299 22.12 4.30 14.39
N ALA A 300 20.89 4.00 13.94
CA ALA A 300 20.42 2.63 13.80
C ALA A 300 21.25 1.81 12.81
N MET A 301 21.69 2.41 11.69
CA MET A 301 22.57 1.73 10.72
C MET A 301 23.94 1.40 11.31
N THR A 302 24.51 2.33 12.10
CA THR A 302 25.76 2.12 12.83
C THR A 302 25.63 1.02 13.90
N GLU A 303 24.50 0.97 14.61
CA GLU A 303 24.22 -0.07 15.61
C GLU A 303 24.06 -1.47 14.97
N ALA A 304 23.48 -1.53 13.77
CA ALA A 304 23.27 -2.76 13.00
C ALA A 304 24.48 -3.19 12.12
N ASP A 305 25.64 -2.54 12.27
CA ASP A 305 26.87 -2.79 11.49
C ASP A 305 26.64 -2.75 9.96
N VAL A 306 25.90 -1.74 9.48
CA VAL A 306 25.64 -1.50 8.05
C VAL A 306 25.95 -0.06 7.64
N GLU A 307 26.63 0.11 6.50
CA GLU A 307 26.93 1.43 5.93
C GLU A 307 25.95 1.80 4.80
N PRO A 308 25.58 3.10 4.65
CA PRO A 308 24.84 3.57 3.48
C PRO A 308 25.76 3.63 2.25
N ALA A 309 25.50 2.78 1.26
CA ALA A 309 26.33 2.63 0.06
C ALA A 309 25.51 2.81 -1.23
N PRO A 310 25.88 3.74 -2.14
CA PRO A 310 25.16 3.95 -3.39
C PRO A 310 25.34 2.78 -4.36
N SER A 311 24.30 2.46 -5.11
CA SER A 311 24.32 1.39 -6.11
C SER A 311 24.93 1.85 -7.44
N LYS A 312 25.20 0.89 -8.34
CA LYS A 312 25.57 1.18 -9.73
C LYS A 312 24.41 1.76 -10.54
N PHE A 313 23.17 1.38 -10.21
CA PHE A 313 21.96 1.92 -10.82
C PHE A 313 21.89 3.45 -10.62
N ASP A 314 22.13 3.93 -9.39
CA ASP A 314 21.94 5.34 -9.04
C ASP A 314 22.80 6.28 -9.90
N ALA A 315 24.05 5.90 -10.17
CA ALA A 315 24.99 6.71 -10.94
C ALA A 315 24.63 6.82 -12.44
N VAL A 316 23.96 5.82 -13.02
CA VAL A 316 23.56 5.81 -14.44
C VAL A 316 22.13 6.31 -14.63
N PHE A 317 21.23 5.99 -13.70
CA PHE A 317 19.86 6.49 -13.67
C PHE A 317 19.83 8.02 -13.48
N ARG A 318 20.59 8.55 -12.52
CA ARG A 318 20.68 10.01 -12.30
C ARG A 318 21.20 10.73 -13.54
N ARG A 319 22.23 10.21 -14.21
CA ARG A 319 22.74 10.72 -15.49
C ARG A 319 21.67 10.73 -16.58
N GLY A 320 20.83 9.68 -16.66
CA GLY A 320 19.68 9.63 -17.56
C GLY A 320 18.65 10.71 -17.28
N VAL A 321 18.30 10.92 -16.01
CA VAL A 321 17.39 12.00 -15.58
C VAL A 321 17.99 13.39 -15.83
N ASP A 322 19.27 13.61 -15.56
CA ASP A 322 19.98 14.86 -15.84
C ASP A 322 19.98 15.17 -17.35
N HIS A 323 20.15 14.16 -18.20
CA HIS A 323 20.01 14.32 -19.65
C HIS A 323 18.59 14.69 -20.08
N LEU A 324 17.54 14.10 -19.47
CA LEU A 324 16.15 14.50 -19.70
C LEU A 324 15.88 15.94 -19.25
N ALA A 325 16.34 16.33 -18.06
CA ALA A 325 16.16 17.66 -17.49
C ALA A 325 16.84 18.75 -18.33
N ALA A 326 18.04 18.45 -18.85
CA ALA A 326 18.78 19.32 -19.76
C ALA A 326 18.25 19.32 -21.22
N GLY A 327 17.12 18.68 -21.51
CA GLY A 327 16.52 18.62 -22.84
C GLY A 327 17.28 17.73 -23.85
N ASN A 328 18.27 16.96 -23.40
CA ASN A 328 19.06 16.02 -24.21
C ASN A 328 18.32 14.67 -24.39
N GLN A 329 17.04 14.78 -24.77
CA GLN A 329 16.12 13.67 -25.00
C GLN A 329 16.56 12.85 -26.23
N GLY A 330 16.33 11.54 -26.17
CA GLY A 330 16.92 10.55 -27.08
C GLY A 330 18.25 9.99 -26.56
N GLY A 331 19.12 9.57 -27.50
CA GLY A 331 20.21 8.60 -27.29
C GLY A 331 21.15 8.74 -26.08
N ALA A 332 21.34 9.93 -25.48
CA ALA A 332 22.14 10.09 -24.26
C ALA A 332 21.35 9.73 -22.99
N ALA A 333 20.11 10.23 -22.89
CA ALA A 333 19.17 9.82 -21.85
C ALA A 333 18.79 8.35 -22.01
N GLU A 334 18.40 7.95 -23.23
CA GLU A 334 18.04 6.57 -23.58
C GLU A 334 19.15 5.57 -23.22
N SER A 335 20.38 5.76 -23.71
CA SER A 335 21.49 4.84 -23.38
C SER A 335 21.82 4.77 -21.88
N SER A 336 21.56 5.83 -21.10
CA SER A 336 21.82 5.84 -19.65
C SER A 336 20.71 5.15 -18.86
N LEU A 337 19.46 5.24 -19.34
CA LEU A 337 18.30 4.58 -18.73
C LEU A 337 18.20 3.11 -19.14
N GLU A 338 18.63 2.76 -20.35
CA GLU A 338 18.90 1.37 -20.76
C GLU A 338 20.01 0.76 -19.89
N GLU A 339 21.12 1.48 -19.66
CA GLU A 339 22.19 1.03 -18.74
C GLU A 339 21.65 0.80 -17.31
N ALA A 340 20.81 1.71 -16.80
CA ALA A 340 20.14 1.56 -15.50
C ALA A 340 19.33 0.26 -15.40
N LEU A 341 18.51 -0.03 -16.42
CA LEU A 341 17.70 -1.25 -16.49
C LEU A 341 18.54 -2.55 -16.62
N THR A 342 19.84 -2.46 -16.93
CA THR A 342 20.75 -3.63 -16.84
C THR A 342 21.23 -3.95 -15.42
N TYR A 343 21.09 -3.02 -14.47
CA TYR A 343 21.36 -3.25 -13.05
C TYR A 343 20.11 -3.65 -12.27
N TYR A 344 18.97 -3.00 -12.55
CA TYR A 344 17.73 -3.20 -11.80
C TYR A 344 16.49 -2.89 -12.64
N ASP A 345 15.46 -3.73 -12.54
CA ASP A 345 14.16 -3.45 -13.14
C ASP A 345 13.42 -2.35 -12.34
N SER A 346 13.56 -1.09 -12.76
CA SER A 346 12.85 0.04 -12.16
C SER A 346 11.76 0.53 -13.10
N ALA A 347 10.50 0.49 -12.64
CA ALA A 347 9.37 1.05 -13.38
C ALA A 347 9.56 2.55 -13.68
N LEU A 348 10.19 3.29 -12.76
CA LEU A 348 10.51 4.70 -12.95
C LEU A 348 11.56 4.90 -14.07
N ALA A 349 12.58 4.04 -14.15
CA ALA A 349 13.56 4.07 -15.23
C ALA A 349 12.93 3.70 -16.58
N ALA A 350 12.02 2.73 -16.63
CA ALA A 350 11.25 2.39 -17.82
C ALA A 350 10.37 3.58 -18.29
N ALA A 351 9.63 4.22 -17.38
CA ALA A 351 8.81 5.39 -17.70
C ALA A 351 9.63 6.60 -18.20
N HIS A 352 10.82 6.84 -17.64
CA HIS A 352 11.76 7.85 -18.14
C HIS A 352 12.37 7.47 -19.51
N LEU A 353 12.62 6.18 -19.76
CA LEU A 353 13.15 5.67 -21.02
C LEU A 353 12.14 5.83 -22.17
N ASP A 354 10.87 5.49 -21.94
CA ASP A 354 9.82 5.67 -22.95
C ASP A 354 9.56 7.15 -23.22
N ARG A 355 9.70 8.02 -22.21
CA ARG A 355 9.73 9.49 -22.39
C ARG A 355 10.91 9.95 -23.24
N ALA A 356 12.11 9.37 -23.06
CA ALA A 356 13.28 9.68 -23.88
C ALA A 356 13.07 9.30 -25.36
N ARG A 357 12.40 8.17 -25.61
CA ARG A 357 12.08 7.64 -26.94
C ARG A 357 11.01 8.45 -27.66
N GLY A 358 9.83 8.67 -27.05
CA GLY A 358 8.72 9.39 -27.70
C GLY A 358 9.05 10.83 -28.10
N SER A 359 9.96 11.50 -27.37
CA SER A 359 10.50 12.81 -27.76
C SER A 359 11.41 12.78 -28.99
N SER A 360 12.03 11.63 -29.30
CA SER A 360 12.95 11.50 -30.44
C SER A 360 12.19 11.45 -31.76
N ASP A 361 11.11 10.66 -31.83
CA ASP A 361 10.23 10.56 -33.01
C ASP A 361 9.53 11.89 -33.34
N SER A 362 9.32 12.73 -32.32
CA SER A 362 8.65 14.03 -32.44
C SER A 362 9.54 15.15 -33.02
N ARG A 363 10.82 14.87 -33.30
CA ARG A 363 11.79 15.88 -33.76
C ARG A 363 11.79 15.94 -35.30
N PRO A 364 11.23 16.99 -35.94
CA PRO A 364 11.13 17.03 -37.40
C PRO A 364 12.53 17.06 -38.03
N SER A 365 12.79 16.11 -38.95
CA SER A 365 14.08 16.02 -39.66
C SER A 365 14.38 17.30 -40.42
N ALA A 366 15.37 18.06 -39.95
CA ALA A 366 15.72 19.37 -40.51
C ALA A 366 16.08 19.33 -42.00
N ASP A 367 16.56 18.18 -42.49
CA ASP A 367 16.90 17.94 -43.89
C ASP A 367 15.70 18.06 -44.86
N ALA A 368 14.45 18.01 -44.36
CA ALA A 368 13.25 18.20 -45.18
C ALA A 368 13.01 19.67 -45.59
N ALA A 369 13.69 20.64 -44.98
CA ALA A 369 13.44 22.07 -45.20
C ALA A 369 14.13 22.67 -46.46
N ALA A 370 14.78 21.85 -47.30
CA ALA A 370 15.69 22.31 -48.35
C ALA A 370 15.08 22.48 -49.76
N THR A 371 13.82 22.14 -50.00
CA THR A 371 13.13 22.36 -51.31
C THR A 371 11.65 22.69 -51.14
N GLY A 372 11.24 23.94 -51.41
CA GLY A 372 9.81 24.29 -51.26
C GLY A 372 9.42 25.78 -51.37
N THR A 373 9.91 26.53 -52.35
CA THR A 373 9.41 27.90 -52.65
C THR A 373 8.00 27.86 -53.24
N GLY A 374 6.97 27.66 -52.40
CA GLY A 374 5.55 27.59 -52.78
C GLY A 374 4.70 28.65 -52.10
N THR A 375 4.28 29.68 -52.85
CA THR A 375 3.38 30.74 -52.37
C THR A 375 1.94 30.25 -52.26
N GLY A 376 1.51 29.87 -51.06
CA GLY A 376 0.11 29.51 -50.74
C GLY A 376 -0.33 30.10 -49.40
N GLY A 377 -1.41 30.88 -49.39
CA GLY A 377 -1.92 31.54 -48.18
C GLY A 377 -2.77 30.62 -47.29
N PRO A 378 -2.83 30.87 -45.96
CA PRO A 378 -3.55 30.01 -45.02
C PRO A 378 -5.07 30.11 -45.17
N SER A 379 -5.73 28.97 -45.38
CA SER A 379 -7.18 28.87 -45.52
C SER A 379 -7.90 28.84 -44.16
N LEU A 380 -8.56 29.94 -43.79
CA LEU A 380 -9.31 30.16 -42.54
C LEU A 380 -10.55 29.24 -42.30
N GLY A 381 -10.76 28.19 -43.11
CA GLY A 381 -12.02 27.44 -43.17
C GLY A 381 -12.30 26.44 -42.05
N ALA A 382 -11.29 26.00 -41.30
CA ALA A 382 -11.40 24.80 -40.44
C ALA A 382 -12.16 25.01 -39.10
N LEU A 383 -12.24 26.24 -38.58
CA LEU A 383 -12.72 26.51 -37.21
C LEU A 383 -14.22 26.84 -37.10
N LEU A 384 -14.91 27.04 -38.22
CA LEU A 384 -16.31 27.47 -38.22
C LEU A 384 -17.33 26.50 -37.58
N PRO A 385 -17.27 25.15 -37.79
CA PRO A 385 -18.37 24.27 -37.37
C PRO A 385 -18.45 24.09 -35.84
N VAL A 386 -17.33 24.17 -35.13
CA VAL A 386 -17.26 23.96 -33.67
C VAL A 386 -18.02 25.06 -32.92
N VAL A 387 -17.84 26.32 -33.34
CA VAL A 387 -18.48 27.49 -32.70
C VAL A 387 -20.01 27.47 -32.92
N VAL A 388 -20.47 27.05 -34.11
CA VAL A 388 -21.90 26.94 -34.42
C VAL A 388 -22.58 25.84 -33.58
N GLY A 389 -21.92 24.70 -33.37
CA GLY A 389 -22.44 23.61 -32.53
C GLY A 389 -22.68 24.04 -31.07
N ALA A 390 -21.72 24.75 -30.47
CA ALA A 390 -21.82 25.23 -29.10
C ALA A 390 -22.97 26.24 -28.90
N LEU A 391 -23.15 27.17 -29.85
CA LEU A 391 -24.22 28.18 -29.78
C LEU A 391 -25.63 27.57 -29.92
N LEU A 392 -25.79 26.54 -30.74
CA LEU A 392 -27.08 25.85 -30.89
C LEU A 392 -27.51 25.14 -29.60
N LEU A 393 -26.59 24.48 -28.90
CA LEU A 393 -26.88 23.81 -27.61
C LEU A 393 -27.32 24.82 -26.53
N LEU A 394 -26.62 25.95 -26.41
CA LEU A 394 -26.99 27.04 -25.49
C LEU A 394 -28.38 27.62 -25.82
N GLY A 395 -28.71 27.78 -27.10
CA GLY A 395 -30.02 28.27 -27.56
C GLY A 395 -31.18 27.36 -27.13
N VAL A 396 -31.01 26.03 -27.25
CA VAL A 396 -32.04 25.06 -26.85
C VAL A 396 -32.29 25.09 -25.34
N VAL A 397 -31.24 25.14 -24.52
CA VAL A 397 -31.37 25.23 -23.05
C VAL A 397 -32.08 26.52 -22.63
N GLY A 398 -31.71 27.66 -23.21
CA GLY A 398 -32.37 28.95 -22.95
C GLY A 398 -33.87 28.94 -23.29
N ALA A 399 -34.25 28.36 -24.44
CA ALA A 399 -35.64 28.27 -24.87
C ALA A 399 -36.52 27.42 -23.91
N VAL A 400 -35.99 26.29 -23.41
CA VAL A 400 -36.70 25.42 -22.46
C VAL A 400 -36.95 26.13 -21.12
N LEU A 401 -35.96 26.85 -20.59
CA LEU A 401 -36.09 27.59 -19.34
C LEU A 401 -37.07 28.76 -19.44
N LEU A 402 -37.03 29.53 -20.55
CA LEU A 402 -37.97 30.61 -20.79
C LEU A 402 -39.42 30.11 -20.95
N ARG A 403 -39.64 28.98 -21.62
CA ARG A 403 -40.99 28.41 -21.82
C ARG A 403 -41.66 27.99 -20.50
N ARG A 404 -40.87 27.62 -19.47
CA ARG A 404 -41.40 27.29 -18.12
C ARG A 404 -41.85 28.51 -17.30
N ARG A 405 -41.39 29.73 -17.60
CA ARG A 405 -41.74 30.93 -16.79
C ARG A 405 -43.09 31.57 -17.11
N ARG A 406 -43.79 31.18 -18.19
CA ARG A 406 -45.05 31.82 -18.64
C ARG A 406 -46.36 31.17 -18.15
N ALA A 407 -46.30 30.26 -17.17
CA ALA A 407 -47.49 29.49 -16.73
C ALA A 407 -47.62 29.36 -15.20
N SER A 408 -47.77 30.48 -14.47
CA SER A 408 -48.37 30.54 -13.12
C SER A 408 -48.58 31.98 -12.63
N THR A 409 -49.74 32.59 -12.90
CA THR A 409 -50.23 33.79 -12.20
C THR A 409 -51.76 33.78 -12.15
N ASN A 410 -52.34 33.64 -10.94
CA ASN A 410 -53.59 34.29 -10.49
C ASN A 410 -54.02 33.82 -9.07
N VAL A 411 -54.87 34.62 -8.43
CA VAL A 411 -55.62 34.37 -7.16
C VAL A 411 -54.82 34.40 -5.84
N SER A 412 -54.53 35.62 -5.41
CA SER A 412 -55.04 36.27 -4.18
C SER A 412 -55.37 35.48 -2.89
N ALA A 413 -54.68 35.88 -1.81
CA ALA A 413 -55.23 36.47 -0.56
C ALA A 413 -55.87 35.60 0.57
N SER A 414 -55.62 36.09 1.79
CA SER A 414 -56.38 35.94 3.06
C SER A 414 -56.40 34.59 3.79
N GLY A 415 -56.48 34.64 5.13
CA GLY A 415 -56.81 33.50 6.00
C GLY A 415 -55.94 33.36 7.25
N ALA A 416 -56.42 33.84 8.40
CA ALA A 416 -55.71 33.77 9.68
C ALA A 416 -56.02 32.48 10.48
N LEU A 417 -55.24 32.23 11.54
CA LEU A 417 -55.56 31.49 12.77
C LEU A 417 -56.21 30.08 12.65
N HIS A 418 -55.51 29.04 13.12
CA HIS A 418 -55.79 28.39 14.42
C HIS A 418 -54.90 27.16 14.69
N ALA A 419 -54.75 26.85 15.98
CA ALA A 419 -54.40 25.54 16.56
C ALA A 419 -55.57 25.12 17.49
N PRO A 420 -55.65 23.90 18.08
CA PRO A 420 -54.61 22.86 18.20
C PRO A 420 -55.14 21.41 18.00
N GLU A 421 -54.57 20.46 18.77
CA GLU A 421 -55.09 19.15 19.21
C GLU A 421 -54.92 17.85 18.39
N ALA A 422 -54.09 16.97 18.97
CA ALA A 422 -54.32 15.56 19.33
C ALA A 422 -55.16 14.61 18.45
N GLY A 423 -54.65 13.38 18.23
CA GLY A 423 -55.54 12.22 18.05
C GLY A 423 -54.99 10.91 17.48
N SER A 424 -54.72 9.94 18.36
CA SER A 424 -55.17 8.54 18.26
C SER A 424 -54.85 7.63 17.04
N ARG A 425 -53.91 6.69 17.27
CA ARG A 425 -54.01 5.21 17.10
C ARG A 425 -54.27 4.55 15.72
N SER A 426 -53.64 3.38 15.57
CA SER A 426 -54.11 2.20 14.80
C SER A 426 -54.14 2.29 13.27
N ALA A 427 -54.08 1.19 12.52
CA ALA A 427 -53.49 -0.15 12.75
C ALA A 427 -53.42 -0.88 11.39
N SER A 428 -52.68 -2.00 11.33
CA SER A 428 -52.85 -3.14 10.41
C SER A 428 -53.25 -2.90 8.95
N HIS A 429 -52.43 -3.39 8.01
CA HIS A 429 -52.88 -4.50 7.15
C HIS A 429 -51.70 -5.12 6.36
N ALA A 430 -51.64 -6.45 6.35
CA ALA A 430 -50.80 -7.22 5.43
C ALA A 430 -51.61 -7.63 4.19
N VAL A 431 -50.98 -7.68 3.02
CA VAL A 431 -51.47 -8.40 1.84
C VAL A 431 -50.30 -9.09 1.15
N SER A 432 -50.31 -10.42 1.15
CA SER A 432 -49.39 -11.28 0.41
C SER A 432 -49.87 -11.47 -1.04
N ARG A 433 -48.97 -11.67 -2.01
CA ARG A 433 -49.17 -12.63 -3.14
C ARG A 433 -47.84 -12.93 -3.89
N PRO A 434 -47.75 -14.03 -4.67
CA PRO A 434 -46.47 -14.74 -4.84
C PRO A 434 -46.07 -15.12 -6.29
N GLY A 435 -44.81 -15.56 -6.43
CA GLY A 435 -44.47 -16.90 -6.93
C GLY A 435 -44.47 -17.22 -8.44
N ARG A 436 -43.32 -17.75 -8.91
CA ARG A 436 -43.11 -18.85 -9.90
C ARG A 436 -41.58 -19.14 -9.90
N SER A 437 -41.09 -20.37 -9.68
CA SER A 437 -41.12 -21.62 -10.49
C SER A 437 -40.32 -21.52 -11.79
N GLY A 438 -39.37 -22.41 -12.12
CA GLY A 438 -38.98 -23.69 -11.49
C GLY A 438 -37.47 -24.01 -11.70
N ALA A 439 -36.95 -25.16 -11.22
CA ALA A 439 -37.11 -26.52 -11.78
C ALA A 439 -35.98 -26.87 -12.78
N ASP A 440 -35.24 -27.99 -12.69
CA ASP A 440 -35.13 -29.01 -11.62
C ASP A 440 -33.61 -29.19 -11.25
N ASP A 441 -32.87 -30.32 -11.17
CA ASP A 441 -33.12 -31.77 -11.39
C ASP A 441 -32.02 -32.66 -10.73
N LYS A 442 -32.44 -33.77 -10.09
CA LYS A 442 -31.69 -34.95 -9.58
C LYS A 442 -30.52 -34.78 -8.57
N ALA A 443 -29.98 -35.86 -7.97
CA ALA A 443 -30.58 -36.87 -7.06
C ALA A 443 -29.65 -38.09 -6.83
N SER A 444 -29.27 -38.35 -5.58
CA SER A 444 -28.92 -39.68 -4.98
C SER A 444 -28.73 -39.46 -3.47
N ARG A 445 -29.49 -40.03 -2.53
CA ARG A 445 -29.73 -41.46 -2.21
C ARG A 445 -28.46 -42.28 -2.02
N SER A 446 -28.06 -42.41 -0.75
CA SER A 446 -27.64 -43.70 -0.20
C SER A 446 -28.21 -43.84 1.22
N THR A 447 -28.64 -45.04 1.61
CA THR A 447 -29.23 -45.35 2.91
C THR A 447 -28.70 -46.69 3.38
N ILE A 448 -28.08 -46.74 4.57
CA ILE A 448 -27.75 -47.98 5.27
C ILE A 448 -28.21 -47.81 6.73
N ALA A 449 -28.82 -48.86 7.29
CA ALA A 449 -29.32 -48.87 8.66
C ALA A 449 -29.23 -50.26 9.29
N ALA A 450 -28.45 -50.38 10.36
CA ALA A 450 -28.50 -51.42 11.41
C ALA A 450 -27.57 -50.93 12.55
N ARG A 451 -27.83 -50.96 13.87
CA ARG A 451 -28.72 -51.70 14.79
C ARG A 451 -27.90 -52.65 15.68
N ALA A 452 -28.25 -52.69 16.97
CA ALA A 452 -27.79 -53.57 18.06
C ALA A 452 -26.51 -53.11 18.80
N ASP A 453 -26.29 -53.41 20.10
CA ASP A 453 -27.20 -53.69 21.24
C ASP A 453 -26.38 -53.74 22.56
N ARG A 454 -27.01 -53.49 23.72
CA ARG A 454 -26.54 -53.75 25.12
C ARG A 454 -25.25 -53.08 25.64
N GLY A 455 -25.30 -52.54 26.86
CA GLY A 455 -24.10 -52.06 27.59
C GLY A 455 -24.36 -51.27 28.90
N ARG A 456 -25.02 -51.86 29.90
CA ARG A 456 -25.23 -51.25 31.25
C ARG A 456 -24.80 -52.24 32.35
N PRO A 457 -23.89 -51.82 33.25
CA PRO A 457 -24.22 -51.53 34.67
C PRO A 457 -23.85 -50.07 35.01
N ASP A 458 -24.51 -49.32 35.92
CA ASP A 458 -24.99 -49.56 37.30
C ASP A 458 -23.93 -49.50 38.41
N SER A 459 -24.24 -48.62 39.40
CA SER A 459 -23.75 -48.57 40.79
C SER A 459 -22.30 -48.15 41.06
N GLY A 460 -22.15 -46.97 41.68
CA GLY A 460 -20.84 -46.41 42.11
C GLY A 460 -20.92 -45.36 43.23
N THR A 461 -21.93 -45.45 44.13
CA THR A 461 -22.14 -44.44 45.18
C THR A 461 -21.13 -44.57 46.32
N ALA A 462 -20.20 -43.62 46.44
CA ALA A 462 -19.35 -43.46 47.61
C ALA A 462 -19.06 -41.97 47.90
N ALA A 463 -19.78 -41.39 48.86
CA ALA A 463 -19.38 -40.12 49.46
C ALA A 463 -18.26 -40.36 50.49
N SER A 464 -17.33 -39.42 50.62
CA SER A 464 -16.39 -39.36 51.74
C SER A 464 -15.96 -37.91 52.00
N THR A 465 -15.67 -37.61 53.26
CA THR A 465 -15.86 -36.26 53.82
C THR A 465 -14.54 -35.70 54.38
N GLU A 466 -14.32 -34.40 54.14
CA GLU A 466 -13.45 -33.49 54.91
C GLU A 466 -12.04 -33.92 55.40
N ARG A 467 -11.02 -33.23 54.85
CA ARG A 467 -9.96 -32.50 55.60
C ARG A 467 -8.91 -33.30 56.43
N PRO A 468 -7.85 -32.64 56.98
CA PRO A 468 -7.01 -31.59 56.37
C PRO A 468 -5.48 -31.78 56.66
N ARG A 469 -4.65 -30.86 56.15
CA ARG A 469 -3.26 -30.56 56.58
C ARG A 469 -2.23 -31.71 56.52
N SER A 470 -1.17 -31.52 55.72
CA SER A 470 0.12 -31.03 56.26
C SER A 470 1.20 -30.76 55.21
N ALA A 471 1.78 -29.56 55.30
CA ALA A 471 3.21 -29.25 55.28
C ALA A 471 4.18 -29.94 54.29
N GLN A 472 4.73 -29.10 53.40
CA GLN A 472 6.18 -28.81 53.38
C GLN A 472 7.15 -29.95 53.03
N ARG A 473 7.49 -30.06 51.73
CA ARG A 473 8.84 -30.50 51.33
C ARG A 473 9.34 -29.73 50.11
N THR A 474 10.35 -28.89 50.33
CA THR A 474 11.14 -28.26 49.27
C THR A 474 12.19 -29.24 48.77
N SER A 475 12.20 -29.52 47.46
CA SER A 475 13.24 -30.32 46.79
C SER A 475 13.84 -29.54 45.63
N ARG A 476 14.98 -28.89 45.92
CA ARG A 476 15.82 -28.14 44.99
C ARG A 476 16.50 -29.10 44.00
N PRO A 477 16.30 -28.96 42.68
CA PRO A 477 17.08 -29.72 41.69
C PRO A 477 18.57 -29.32 41.76
N THR A 478 19.45 -30.31 41.75
CA THR A 478 20.90 -30.10 41.60
C THR A 478 21.23 -29.94 40.11
N ALA A 479 21.94 -28.88 39.75
CA ALA A 479 22.49 -28.74 38.40
C ALA A 479 23.63 -29.75 38.19
N GLY A 480 23.48 -30.64 37.22
CA GLY A 480 24.57 -31.46 36.67
C GLY A 480 25.22 -30.74 35.48
N PRO A 481 26.51 -31.00 35.19
CA PRO A 481 27.13 -30.52 33.96
C PRO A 481 26.49 -31.21 32.74
N VAL A 482 26.23 -30.45 31.68
CA VAL A 482 25.73 -30.99 30.40
C VAL A 482 26.91 -31.10 29.44
N ASP A 483 27.10 -32.30 28.87
CA ASP A 483 28.18 -32.57 27.93
C ASP A 483 28.03 -31.82 26.61
N ALA A 484 29.16 -31.46 26.01
CA ALA A 484 29.21 -30.77 24.73
C ALA A 484 29.32 -31.77 23.57
N GLY A 485 28.29 -31.86 22.72
CA GLY A 485 28.43 -32.45 21.39
C GLY A 485 27.19 -33.15 20.81
N THR A 486 26.48 -32.45 19.93
CA THR A 486 25.98 -32.95 18.62
C THR A 486 25.19 -31.81 17.94
N PRO A 487 25.60 -31.30 16.76
CA PRO A 487 24.78 -30.39 16.00
C PRO A 487 23.60 -31.15 15.34
N PRO A 488 22.35 -30.66 15.43
CA PRO A 488 21.21 -31.29 14.77
C PRO A 488 21.30 -31.16 13.24
N ALA A 489 20.75 -32.14 12.53
CA ALA A 489 20.84 -32.22 11.07
C ALA A 489 20.06 -31.09 10.38
N THR A 490 20.63 -30.54 9.30
CA THR A 490 20.03 -29.44 8.53
C THR A 490 18.76 -29.90 7.79
N TYR A 491 17.62 -29.30 8.17
CA TYR A 491 16.35 -29.53 7.49
C TYR A 491 16.39 -28.91 6.09
N ARG A 492 16.47 -29.74 5.04
CA ARG A 492 16.45 -29.29 3.63
C ARG A 492 15.04 -28.85 3.23
N ASN A 493 14.69 -27.61 3.55
CA ASN A 493 13.42 -27.02 3.15
C ASN A 493 13.42 -26.64 1.65
N ARG A 494 13.14 -27.61 0.77
CA ARG A 494 12.90 -27.38 -0.66
C ARG A 494 11.40 -27.12 -0.89
N SER A 495 10.97 -25.86 -0.95
CA SER A 495 9.73 -25.40 -1.64
C SER A 495 9.50 -23.89 -1.55
N ARG A 496 10.15 -23.12 -2.44
CA ARG A 496 9.75 -21.82 -3.03
C ARG A 496 10.97 -21.20 -3.72
N ALA A 497 10.86 -20.86 -5.00
CA ALA A 497 11.99 -20.31 -5.78
C ALA A 497 11.54 -19.30 -6.88
N ASP A 498 10.31 -18.82 -6.78
CA ASP A 498 9.61 -18.10 -7.87
C ASP A 498 9.34 -16.62 -7.55
N ASP A 499 9.82 -16.15 -6.39
CA ASP A 499 9.61 -14.81 -5.81
C ASP A 499 10.95 -14.25 -5.24
N GLU A 500 12.10 -14.59 -5.84
CA GLU A 500 13.35 -13.86 -5.59
C GLU A 500 13.33 -12.52 -6.32
N THR A 501 13.88 -11.48 -5.69
CA THR A 501 14.14 -10.17 -6.31
C THR A 501 14.95 -10.36 -7.58
N ARG A 502 14.33 -10.11 -8.74
CA ARG A 502 15.06 -10.10 -10.01
C ARG A 502 15.94 -8.85 -10.10
N ALA A 503 17.11 -8.93 -9.48
CA ALA A 503 18.29 -8.36 -10.12
C ALA A 503 18.25 -8.81 -11.59
N ALA A 504 18.45 -7.87 -12.53
CA ALA A 504 18.35 -8.14 -13.97
C ALA A 504 19.17 -9.41 -14.27
N GLY A 505 18.53 -10.42 -14.88
CA GLY A 505 18.84 -11.84 -14.61
C GLY A 505 20.22 -12.35 -15.06
N ALA A 506 20.36 -13.64 -15.34
CA ALA A 506 21.64 -14.24 -15.75
C ALA A 506 22.25 -13.71 -17.08
N LEU A 507 21.63 -12.68 -17.68
CA LEU A 507 22.12 -11.88 -18.81
C LEU A 507 22.80 -10.56 -18.39
N ALA A 508 22.72 -10.13 -17.12
CA ALA A 508 23.50 -9.01 -16.63
C ALA A 508 24.98 -9.27 -16.94
N PRO A 509 25.63 -8.40 -17.75
CA PRO A 509 26.93 -8.71 -18.29
C PRO A 509 27.94 -8.78 -17.14
N ARG A 510 28.56 -9.96 -16.96
CA ARG A 510 29.82 -10.06 -16.23
C ARG A 510 30.81 -9.15 -16.94
N ALA A 511 31.02 -7.97 -16.38
CA ALA A 511 31.82 -6.92 -17.01
C ALA A 511 33.23 -7.49 -17.26
N ALA A 512 33.56 -7.69 -18.54
CA ALA A 512 34.93 -7.94 -18.93
C ALA A 512 35.74 -6.71 -18.50
N GLU A 513 36.92 -6.92 -17.90
CA GLU A 513 37.76 -5.88 -17.27
C GLU A 513 38.48 -5.01 -18.31
N GLY A 514 37.70 -4.42 -19.24
CA GLY A 514 38.14 -3.37 -20.13
C GLY A 514 38.06 -2.00 -19.45
N PRO A 515 38.83 -1.00 -19.93
CA PRO A 515 38.66 0.38 -19.50
C PRO A 515 37.23 0.86 -19.82
N PRO A 516 36.60 1.66 -18.94
CA PRO A 516 35.22 2.09 -19.13
C PRO A 516 35.03 2.87 -20.43
N PRO A 517 33.86 2.76 -21.09
CA PRO A 517 33.59 3.49 -22.32
C PRO A 517 33.65 5.00 -22.08
N ALA A 518 34.48 5.69 -22.87
CA ALA A 518 34.53 7.14 -22.87
C ALA A 518 33.37 7.70 -23.72
N PHE A 519 32.85 8.86 -23.32
CA PHE A 519 31.79 9.58 -24.02
C PHE A 519 32.25 10.99 -24.40
N CYS A 520 31.77 11.51 -25.52
CA CYS A 520 32.12 12.86 -25.96
C CYS A 520 31.40 13.93 -25.13
N SER A 521 32.17 14.73 -24.38
CA SER A 521 31.66 15.83 -23.53
C SER A 521 30.78 16.86 -24.28
N GLN A 522 30.96 16.99 -25.60
CA GLN A 522 30.19 17.93 -26.44
C GLN A 522 28.88 17.38 -27.01
N CYS A 523 28.63 16.06 -26.99
CA CYS A 523 27.43 15.49 -27.63
C CYS A 523 26.95 14.13 -27.09
N GLY A 524 27.47 13.67 -25.95
CA GLY A 524 27.04 12.44 -25.25
C GLY A 524 27.32 11.11 -25.97
N ARG A 525 27.75 11.11 -27.24
CA ARG A 525 27.98 9.86 -27.99
C ARG A 525 29.21 9.11 -27.47
N PRO A 526 29.17 7.76 -27.40
CA PRO A 526 30.32 6.95 -27.03
C PRO A 526 31.44 7.10 -28.06
N VAL A 527 32.68 7.15 -27.59
CA VAL A 527 33.89 7.31 -28.39
C VAL A 527 34.84 6.14 -28.17
N ARG A 528 35.43 5.63 -29.26
CA ARG A 528 36.32 4.46 -29.19
C ARG A 528 37.54 4.77 -28.32
N PRO A 529 38.05 3.83 -27.51
CA PRO A 529 39.30 4.02 -26.77
C PRO A 529 40.42 4.51 -27.68
N GLY A 530 41.08 5.62 -27.31
CA GLY A 530 42.14 6.26 -28.09
C GLY A 530 41.67 7.13 -29.28
N ALA A 531 40.37 7.31 -29.50
CA ALA A 531 39.87 8.26 -30.50
C ALA A 531 40.20 9.70 -30.11
N ARG A 532 40.83 10.47 -31.02
CA ARG A 532 41.14 11.90 -30.80
C ARG A 532 40.00 12.86 -31.13
N PHE A 533 39.00 12.39 -31.88
CA PHE A 533 37.84 13.17 -32.32
C PHE A 533 36.58 12.32 -32.22
N CYS A 534 35.46 12.94 -31.87
CA CYS A 534 34.17 12.28 -31.79
C CYS A 534 33.62 12.02 -33.20
N SER A 535 33.38 10.76 -33.54
CA SER A 535 32.72 10.37 -34.80
C SER A 535 31.25 10.80 -34.89
N GLY A 536 30.70 11.40 -33.83
CA GLY A 536 29.35 11.97 -33.80
C GLY A 536 29.28 13.46 -34.19
N CYS A 537 30.20 14.29 -33.69
CA CYS A 537 30.15 15.76 -33.85
C CYS A 537 31.46 16.40 -34.34
N GLY A 538 32.51 15.62 -34.59
CA GLY A 538 33.82 16.10 -35.07
C GLY A 538 34.70 16.78 -34.02
N GLN A 539 34.17 17.12 -32.84
CA GLN A 539 34.93 17.78 -31.76
C GLN A 539 36.04 16.87 -31.21
N PRO A 540 37.16 17.43 -30.71
CA PRO A 540 38.22 16.66 -30.10
C PRO A 540 37.76 15.95 -28.82
N VAL A 541 38.46 14.87 -28.47
CA VAL A 541 38.22 14.06 -27.27
C VAL A 541 39.47 14.10 -26.40
N GLY A 542 39.45 14.98 -25.40
CA GLY A 542 40.57 15.28 -24.49
C GLY A 542 40.35 16.61 -23.80
#